data_AF-A0A7Y0L627-F1
#
_entry.id   AF-A0A7Y0L627-F1
#
_cell.length_a   1.000
_cell.length_b   1.000
_cell.length_c   1.000
_cell.angle_alpha   90.00
_cell.angle_beta   90.00
_cell.angle_gamma   90.00
#
_symmetry.space_group_name_H-M   'P 1'
#
loop_
_entity.id
_entity.type
_entity.pdbx_description
1 polymer ?
#
loop_
_entity_poly.entity_id
_entity_poly.type
_entity_poly.pdbx_seq_one_letter_code
_entity_poly.pdbx_strand_id
1 'polypeptide(L)' 'MFPEHNHRYRKAAADYTGLPPDDPIVIRLAAQAAVAADAAALTFLRERGPRPAPVEREGGGH' A
#
# COMPACT_ATOMS: atom_id res chain seq x y z
N MET A 1 -11.38 -4.03 1.52
CA MET A 1 -10.84 -2.73 1.05
C MET A 1 -11.93 -1.69 1.23
N PHE A 2 -11.76 -0.70 2.11
CA PHE A 2 -12.82 0.26 2.43
C PHE A 2 -13.18 1.13 1.21
N PRO A 3 -14.47 1.34 0.91
CA PRO A 3 -14.94 2.05 -0.29
C PRO A 3 -14.42 3.49 -0.39
N GLU A 4 -14.10 4.14 0.74
CA GLU A 4 -13.65 5.52 0.80
C GLU A 4 -12.23 5.75 0.23
N HIS A 5 -11.32 4.77 0.34
CA HIS A 5 -9.98 4.89 -0.24
C HIS A 5 -10.02 4.91 -1.78
N ASN A 6 -11.03 4.28 -2.38
CA ASN A 6 -11.18 4.19 -3.83
C ASN A 6 -11.48 5.57 -4.46
N HIS A 7 -12.14 6.48 -3.73
CA HIS A 7 -12.53 7.78 -4.26
C HIS A 7 -11.32 8.69 -4.53
N ARG A 8 -10.32 8.72 -3.65
CA ARG A 8 -9.10 9.54 -3.85
C ARG A 8 -8.29 9.07 -5.06
N TYR A 9 -8.14 7.75 -5.22
CA TYR A 9 -7.44 7.18 -6.37
C TYR A 9 -8.21 7.37 -7.68
N ARG A 10 -9.55 7.31 -7.68
CA ARG A 10 -10.34 7.64 -8.86
C ARG A 10 -10.19 9.09 -9.29
N LYS A 11 -10.20 10.03 -8.35
CA LYS A 11 -9.94 11.44 -8.66
C LYS A 11 -8.57 11.64 -9.28
N ALA A 12 -7.51 11.10 -8.66
CA ALA A 12 -6.15 11.22 -9.19
C ALA A 12 -5.99 10.55 -10.56
N ALA A 13 -6.63 9.39 -10.77
CA ALA A 13 -6.62 8.71 -12.06
C ALA A 13 -7.39 9.49 -13.13
N ALA A 14 -8.52 10.11 -12.79
CA ALA A 14 -9.27 11.00 -13.68
C ALA A 14 -8.46 12.26 -14.05
N ASP A 15 -7.80 12.89 -13.08
CA ASP A 15 -6.91 14.04 -13.32
C ASP A 15 -5.73 13.67 -14.25
N TYR A 16 -5.19 12.45 -14.12
CA TYR A 16 -4.08 11.97 -14.94
C TYR A 16 -4.52 11.60 -16.38
N THR A 17 -5.68 10.98 -16.55
CA THR A 17 -6.16 10.51 -17.87
C THR A 17 -7.01 11.55 -18.61
N GLY A 18 -7.53 12.57 -17.91
CA GLY A 18 -8.52 13.49 -18.44
C GLY A 18 -9.90 12.87 -18.69
N LEU A 19 -10.14 11.66 -18.18
CA LEU A 19 -11.39 10.92 -18.34
C LEU A 19 -12.31 11.13 -17.13
N PRO A 20 -13.63 10.95 -17.29
CA PRO A 20 -14.56 11.03 -16.18
C PRO A 20 -14.26 9.95 -15.09
N PRO A 21 -14.58 10.23 -13.82
CA PRO A 21 -14.25 9.33 -12.70
C PRO A 21 -14.95 7.97 -12.75
N ASP A 22 -16.05 7.87 -13.50
CA ASP A 22 -16.81 6.64 -13.74
C ASP A 22 -16.34 5.88 -14.99
N ASP A 23 -15.35 6.40 -15.71
CA ASP A 23 -14.76 5.70 -16.85
C ASP A 23 -14.11 4.38 -16.40
N PRO A 24 -14.35 3.24 -17.08
CA PRO A 24 -13.77 1.96 -16.71
C PRO A 24 -12.24 1.97 -16.66
N ILE A 25 -11.58 2.80 -17.48
CA ILE A 25 -10.11 2.97 -17.47
C ILE A 25 -9.68 3.61 -16.15
N VAL A 26 -10.38 4.66 -15.70
CA VAL A 26 -10.11 5.36 -14.44
C VAL A 26 -10.34 4.44 -13.25
N ILE A 27 -11.44 3.68 -13.25
CA ILE A 27 -11.74 2.71 -12.18
C ILE A 27 -10.63 1.65 -12.08
N ARG A 28 -10.17 1.12 -13.21
CA ARG A 28 -9.09 0.13 -13.26
C ARG A 28 -7.76 0.71 -12.77
N LEU A 29 -7.39 1.90 -13.22
CA LEU A 29 -6.17 2.59 -12.79
C LEU A 29 -6.18 2.91 -11.30
N ALA A 30 -7.32 3.38 -10.78
CA ALA A 30 -7.50 3.65 -9.37
C ALA A 30 -7.32 2.39 -8.51
N ALA A 31 -7.86 1.25 -8.96
CA ALA A 31 -7.66 -0.03 -8.28
C ALA A 31 -6.19 -0.47 -8.26
N GLN A 32 -5.48 -0.33 -9.38
CA GLN A 32 -4.05 -0.65 -9.47
C GLN A 32 -3.20 0.26 -8.58
N ALA A 33 -3.47 1.56 -8.58
CA ALA A 33 -2.78 2.53 -7.72
C ALA A 33 -2.98 2.21 -6.23
N ALA A 34 -4.19 1.81 -5.84
CA ALA A 34 -4.49 1.43 -4.46
C ALA A 34 -3.71 0.18 -4.02
N VAL A 35 -3.58 -0.83 -4.88
CA VAL A 35 -2.76 -2.03 -4.61
C VAL A 35 -1.27 -1.67 -4.51
N ALA A 36 -0.77 -0.83 -5.41
CA ALA A 36 0.63 -0.39 -5.37
C ALA A 36 0.96 0.40 -4.10
N ALA A 37 0.04 1.27 -3.65
CA ALA A 37 0.21 2.04 -2.43
C ALA A 37 0.21 1.14 -1.18
N ASP A 38 -0.66 0.13 -1.12
CA ASP A 38 -0.68 -0.85 -0.01
C ASP A 38 0.62 -1.64 0.05
N ALA A 39 1.12 -2.11 -1.10
CA ALA A 39 2.40 -2.81 -1.19
C ALA A 39 3.57 -1.91 -0.75
N ALA A 40 3.59 -0.65 -1.17
CA ALA A 40 4.62 0.31 -0.76
C ALA A 40 4.56 0.60 0.75
N ALA A 41 3.36 0.77 1.31
CA ALA A 41 3.15 0.95 2.74
C ALA A 41 3.65 -0.27 3.53
N LEU A 42 3.36 -1.49 3.06
CA LEU A 42 3.83 -2.72 3.69
C LEU A 42 5.36 -2.83 3.67
N THR A 43 5.99 -2.51 2.54
CA THR A 43 7.45 -2.48 2.43
C THR A 43 8.05 -1.48 3.41
N PHE A 44 7.54 -0.25 3.44
CA PHE A 44 8.00 0.78 4.36
C PHE A 44 7.87 0.36 5.84
N LEU A 45 6.74 -0.25 6.21
CA LEU A 45 6.51 -0.74 7.56
C LEU A 45 7.42 -1.92 7.92
N ARG A 46 7.82 -2.75 6.96
CA ARG A 46 8.80 -3.83 7.18
C ARG A 46 10.21 -3.28 7.38
N GLU A 47 10.60 -2.28 6.61
CA GLU A 47 11.91 -1.63 6.73
C GLU A 47 12.05 -0.82 8.03
N ARG A 48 10.94 -0.27 8.53
CA ARG A 48 10.91 0.53 9.77
C ARG A 48 10.33 -0.19 10.99
N GLY A 49 9.90 -1.44 10.82
CA GLY A 49 9.36 -2.26 11.91
C GLY A 49 10.44 -2.52 12.96
N PRO A 50 10.07 -2.73 14.24
CA PRO A 50 11.04 -3.03 15.28
C PRO A 50 11.86 -4.24 14.82
N ARG A 51 13.18 -4.03 14.68
CA ARG A 51 14.13 -5.14 14.49
C ARG A 51 13.83 -6.13 15.61
N PRO A 52 13.47 -7.40 15.31
CA PRO A 52 13.32 -8.37 16.38
C PRO A 52 14.61 -8.30 17.19
N ALA A 53 14.48 -8.03 18.50
CA ALA A 53 15.62 -7.97 19.39
C ALA A 53 16.46 -9.22 19.12
N PRO A 54 17.81 -9.10 19.02
CA PRO A 54 18.63 -10.28 18.89
C PRO A 54 18.20 -11.22 20.00
N VAL A 55 17.66 -12.38 19.62
CA VAL A 55 17.43 -13.45 20.58
C VAL A 55 18.80 -13.69 21.17
N GLU A 56 19.01 -13.25 22.41
CA GLU A 56 20.15 -13.66 23.19
C GLU A 56 20.00 -15.17 23.25
N ARG A 57 20.72 -15.88 22.36
CA ARG A 57 20.95 -17.29 22.56
C ARG A 57 21.68 -17.33 23.87
N GLU A 58 20.97 -17.66 24.93
CA GLU A 58 21.54 -18.06 26.21
C GLU A 58 22.67 -19.04 25.90
N GLY A 59 23.89 -18.51 25.89
CA GLY A 59 25.06 -19.29 26.16
C GLY A 59 25.04 -19.57 27.65
N GLY A 60 24.94 -20.85 28.00
CA GLY A 60 25.13 -21.32 29.37
C GLY A 60 24.03 -22.30 29.75
N GLY A 61 24.30 -23.57 30.01
CA GLY A 61 25.58 -24.23 30.15
C GLY A 61 25.37 -25.68 30.55
N HIS A 62 26.41 -26.47 30.28
CA HIS A 62 26.78 -27.75 30.89
C HIS A 62 25.76 -28.89 30.96
#